data_AF-A0A965BVE7-F1
#
_entry.id   AF-A0A965BVE7-F1
#
_cell.length_a   1.000
_cell.length_b   1.000
_cell.length_c   1.000
_cell.angle_alpha   90.00
_cell.angle_beta   90.00
_cell.angle_gamma   90.00
#
_symmetry.space_group_name_H-M   'P 1'
#
loop_
_entity.id
_entity.type
_entity.pdbx_description
1 polymer ?
#
loop_
_entity_poly.entity_id
_entity_poly.type
_entity_poly.pdbx_seq_one_letter_code
_entity_poly.pdbx_strand_id
1 'polypeptide(L)' 'MVVDHAGEPGMVAEAVNDLHRIDEVALRDDIVAQGFTYVGSDLSLRNPADDRTRIIFDEDLQGKTDRFILVFEKP' A
#
# COMPACT_ATOMS: atom_id res chain seq x y z
N MET A 1 8.85 7.19 -6.20
CA MET A 1 8.02 5.97 -6.31
C MET A 1 7.94 5.34 -4.94
N VAL A 2 6.76 4.86 -4.58
CA VAL A 2 6.44 4.15 -3.35
C VAL A 2 5.84 2.80 -3.73
N VAL A 3 6.27 1.76 -3.04
CA VAL A 3 5.73 0.40 -3.17
C VAL A 3 5.46 -0.10 -1.76
N ASP A 4 4.24 -0.54 -1.51
CA ASP A 4 3.82 -1.02 -0.19
C ASP A 4 2.73 -2.08 -0.33
N HIS A 5 2.45 -2.80 0.76
CA HIS A 5 1.40 -3.80 0.86
C HIS A 5 0.05 -3.12 1.08
N ALA A 6 -0.91 -3.44 0.21
CA ALA A 6 -2.26 -2.90 0.32
C ALA A 6 -2.93 -3.42 1.59
N GLY A 7 -3.37 -2.49 2.43
CA GLY A 7 -4.30 -2.71 3.52
C GLY A 7 -5.74 -2.52 3.07
N GLU A 8 -6.67 -2.82 3.98
CA GLU A 8 -8.09 -2.52 3.78
C GLU A 8 -8.35 -1.00 3.78
N PRO A 9 -9.32 -0.51 3.00
CA PRO A 9 -9.70 0.90 3.01
C PRO A 9 -10.10 1.38 4.42
N GLY A 10 -9.60 2.53 4.85
CA GLY A 10 -9.86 3.09 6.18
C GLY A 10 -9.13 2.39 7.31
N MET A 11 -8.07 1.62 7.02
CA MET A 11 -7.23 0.99 8.03
C MET A 11 -6.68 2.02 9.03
N VAL A 12 -6.87 1.74 10.32
CA VAL A 12 -6.37 2.57 11.42
C VAL A 12 -4.86 2.35 11.64
N ALA A 13 -4.18 3.37 12.16
CA ALA A 13 -2.72 3.40 12.29
C ALA A 13 -2.15 2.23 13.13
N GLU A 14 -2.89 1.73 14.12
CA GLU A 14 -2.49 0.57 14.90
C GLU A 14 -2.37 -0.69 14.04
N ALA A 15 -3.37 -0.95 13.19
CA ALA A 15 -3.41 -2.11 12.31
C ALA A 15 -2.34 -2.07 11.21
N VAL A 16 -1.88 -0.87 10.83
CA VAL A 16 -0.77 -0.70 9.88
C VAL A 16 0.51 -1.37 10.38
N ASN A 17 0.84 -1.17 11.65
CA ASN A 17 2.04 -1.73 12.25
C ASN A 17 1.92 -3.24 12.46
N ASP A 18 0.75 -3.71 12.89
CA ASP A 18 0.52 -5.13 13.18
C ASP A 18 0.55 -6.00 11.92
N LEU A 19 -0.01 -5.53 10.81
CA LEU A 19 -0.08 -6.30 9.57
C LEU A 19 1.04 -5.97 8.58
N HIS A 20 1.76 -4.86 8.79
CA HIS A 20 2.68 -4.25 7.83
C HIS A 20 2.00 -4.00 6.47
N ARG A 21 0.84 -3.35 6.53
CA ARG A 21 -0.02 -2.99 5.40
C ARG A 21 -0.54 -1.57 5.58
N ILE A 22 -0.85 -0.87 4.50
CA ILE A 22 -1.35 0.51 4.57
C ILE A 22 -2.44 0.77 3.52
N ASP A 23 -3.39 1.64 3.85
CA ASP A 23 -4.36 2.13 2.87
C ASP A 23 -3.64 2.97 1.80
N GLU A 24 -3.74 2.49 0.55
CA GLU A 24 -3.16 3.13 -0.64
C GLU A 24 -3.61 4.59 -0.81
N VAL A 25 -4.90 4.86 -0.57
CA VAL A 25 -5.49 6.19 -0.76
C VAL A 25 -4.99 7.13 0.32
N ALA A 26 -4.99 6.68 1.57
CA ALA A 26 -4.49 7.49 2.68
C ALA A 26 -3.01 7.85 2.49
N LEU A 27 -2.17 6.87 2.14
CA LEU A 27 -0.75 7.12 1.89
C LEU A 27 -0.52 8.08 0.71
N ARG A 28 -1.28 7.92 -0.38
CA ARG A 28 -1.20 8.84 -1.53
C ARG A 28 -1.53 10.27 -1.10
N ASP A 29 -2.63 10.44 -0.40
CA ASP A 29 -3.12 11.77 -0.01
C ASP A 29 -2.17 12.43 1.00
N ASP A 30 -1.60 11.67 1.93
CA ASP A 30 -0.57 12.13 2.85
C ASP A 30 0.68 12.63 2.11
N ILE A 31 1.18 11.89 1.12
CA ILE A 31 2.35 12.30 0.32
C ILE A 31 2.06 13.57 -0.49
N VAL A 32 0.87 13.67 -1.09
CA VAL A 32 0.45 14.88 -1.81
C VAL A 32 0.35 16.09 -0.87
N ALA A 33 -0.15 15.89 0.37
CA ALA A 33 -0.20 16.95 1.38
C ALA A 33 1.18 17.47 1.79
N GLN A 34 2.25 16.67 1.63
CA GLN A 34 3.64 17.08 1.83
C GLN A 34 4.26 17.80 0.61
N GLY A 35 3.47 18.11 -0.42
CA GLY A 35 3.87 18.92 -1.57
C GLY A 35 4.37 18.13 -2.78
N PHE A 36 4.32 16.80 -2.76
CA PHE A 36 4.63 15.98 -3.94
C PHE A 36 3.45 15.94 -4.92
N THR A 37 3.75 15.80 -6.21
CA THR A 37 2.71 15.61 -7.23
C THR A 37 2.54 14.13 -7.53
N TYR A 38 1.32 13.59 -7.38
CA TYR A 38 1.00 12.24 -7.83
C TYR A 38 0.91 12.20 -9.35
N VAL A 39 1.70 11.32 -9.99
CA VAL A 39 1.77 11.25 -11.46
C VAL A 39 1.21 9.95 -12.03
N GLY A 40 0.93 8.96 -11.20
CA GLY A 40 0.27 7.72 -11.63
C GLY A 40 0.60 6.51 -10.78
N SER A 41 0.07 5.36 -11.19
CA SER A 41 0.30 4.06 -10.58
C SER A 41 0.61 3.00 -11.62
N ASP A 42 1.14 1.87 -11.14
CA ASP A 42 1.37 0.67 -11.93
C ASP A 42 0.67 -0.52 -11.27
N LEU A 43 0.11 -1.41 -12.10
CA LEU A 43 -0.72 -2.54 -11.65
C LEU A 43 0.04 -3.88 -11.58
N SER A 44 1.32 -3.92 -11.92
CA SER A 44 2.14 -5.14 -12.06
C SER A 44 2.25 -5.97 -10.77
N LEU A 45 2.08 -5.35 -9.60
CA LEU A 45 2.14 -6.02 -8.31
C LEU A 45 0.77 -6.23 -7.65
N ARG A 46 -0.32 -5.91 -8.37
CA ARG A 46 -1.67 -6.12 -7.84
C ARG A 46 -2.02 -7.60 -7.81
N ASN A 47 -2.55 -8.04 -6.67
CA ASN A 47 -3.07 -9.39 -6.50
C ASN A 47 -4.49 -9.34 -5.92
N PRO A 48 -5.55 -9.50 -6.74
CA PRO A 48 -6.93 -9.49 -6.25
C PRO A 48 -7.30 -10.71 -5.38
N ALA A 49 -6.43 -11.72 -5.27
CA ALA A 49 -6.65 -12.89 -4.43
C ALA A 49 -6.11 -12.75 -2.99
N ASP A 50 -5.40 -11.67 -2.67
CA ASP A 50 -5.01 -11.36 -1.28
C ASP A 50 -6.16 -10.67 -0.55
N ASP A 51 -6.58 -11.21 0.59
CA ASP A 51 -7.67 -10.67 1.41
C ASP A 51 -7.28 -9.46 2.26
N ARG A 52 -5.97 -9.15 2.34
CA ARG A 52 -5.40 -8.01 3.06
C ARG A 52 -5.65 -7.99 4.58
N THR A 53 -6.04 -9.12 5.16
CA THR A 53 -6.40 -9.21 6.60
C THR A 53 -5.29 -9.78 7.49
N ARG A 54 -4.27 -10.39 6.87
CA ARG A 54 -3.21 -11.13 7.56
C ARG A 54 -1.86 -10.43 7.44
N ILE A 55 -0.99 -10.67 8.43
CA ILE A 55 0.37 -10.17 8.45
C ILE A 55 1.15 -10.75 7.26
N ILE A 56 1.90 -9.90 6.55
CA ILE A 56 2.55 -10.28 5.30
C ILE A 56 3.64 -11.35 5.44
N PHE A 57 4.09 -11.62 6.67
CA PHE A 57 5.16 -12.57 6.97
C PHE A 57 4.70 -14.02 7.08
N ASP A 58 3.39 -14.25 7.10
CA ASP A 58 2.82 -15.60 7.06
C ASP A 58 3.38 -16.39 5.88
N GLU A 59 3.84 -17.63 6.13
CA GLU A 59 4.60 -18.42 5.16
C GLU A 59 3.88 -18.63 3.83
N ASP A 60 2.54 -18.76 3.87
CA ASP A 60 1.71 -18.96 2.69
C ASP A 60 1.45 -17.68 1.87
N LEU A 61 1.67 -16.50 2.48
CA LEU A 61 1.49 -15.17 1.86
C LEU A 61 2.78 -14.59 1.27
N GLN A 62 3.96 -15.09 1.64
CA GLN A 62 5.22 -14.57 1.14
C GLN A 62 5.26 -14.56 -0.40
N GLY A 63 5.45 -13.38 -0.98
CA GLY A 63 5.46 -13.15 -2.43
C GLY A 63 4.09 -13.15 -3.12
N LYS A 64 2.98 -13.29 -2.37
CA LYS A 64 1.61 -13.36 -2.89
C LYS A 64 0.71 -12.24 -2.37
N THR A 65 1.23 -11.24 -1.69
CA THR A 65 0.42 -10.13 -1.18
C THR A 65 0.09 -9.12 -2.29
N ASP A 66 -1.07 -8.46 -2.17
CA ASP A 66 -1.44 -7.33 -3.00
C ASP A 66 -0.55 -6.14 -2.63
N ARG A 67 0.17 -5.61 -3.62
CA ARG A 67 1.02 -4.44 -3.43
C ARG A 67 0.69 -3.39 -4.46
N PHE A 68 0.62 -2.15 -4.03
CA PHE A 68 0.43 -1.03 -4.94
C PHE A 68 1.77 -0.37 -5.27
N ILE A 69 1.81 0.30 -6.42
CA ILE A 69 2.92 1.15 -6.84
C ILE A 69 2.35 2.55 -7.08
N LEU A 70 2.87 3.54 -6.37
CA LEU A 70 2.53 4.96 -6.57
C LEU A 70 3.77 5.73 -7.03
N VAL A 71 3.62 6.53 -8.08
CA VAL A 71 4.69 7.36 -8.63
C VAL A 71 4.39 8.82 -8.32
N PHE A 72 5.42 9.51 -7.84
CA PHE A 72 5.35 10.92 -7.47
C PHE A 72 6.54 11.68 -8.05
N GLU A 73 6.31 12.95 -8.38
CA GLU A 73 7.34 13.93 -8.69
C GLU A 73 7.60 14.82 -7.48
N LYS A 74 8.87 15.23 -7.32
CA LYS A 74 9.25 16.20 -6.28
C LYS A 74 8.64 17.57 -6.61
N PRO A 75 8.33 18.39 -5.58
CA PRO A 75 7.96 19.79 -5.78
C PRO A 75 9.06 20.59 -6.48
#